data_AF-A0A170TZG7-F1
#
_entry.id   AF-A0A170TZG7-F1
#
_cell.length_a   1.000
_cell.length_b   1.000
_cell.length_c   1.000
_cell.angle_alpha   90.00
_cell.angle_beta   90.00
_cell.angle_gamma   90.00
#
_symmetry.space_group_name_H-M   'P 1'
#
loop_
_entity.id
_entity.type
_entity.pdbx_description
1 polymer ?
#
loop_
_entity_poly.entity_id
_entity_poly.type
_entity_poly.pdbx_seq_one_letter_code
_entity_poly.pdbx_strand_id
1 'polypeptide(L)'
;AIKYIMLRIRPGNYEYQADAIFKHFCYFSAGCKLSTCFGRCASGPNTLKLNYSPPMDRIIESGDLCVLEFGTKYCGYASKATVTYPANGEFTLEQKQIYKAVLTVRDKVLSIVKDGVSCMELQLY
;
A
#
# COMPACT_ATOMS: atom_id res chain seq x y z
N ALA A 1 8.34 -5.81 5.39
CA ALA A 1 7.79 -6.19 4.07
C ALA A 1 7.64 -5.00 3.11
N ILE A 2 6.79 -4.00 3.39
CA ILE A 2 6.53 -2.91 2.41
C ILE A 2 7.80 -2.15 1.97
N LYS A 3 8.68 -1.75 2.91
CA LYS A 3 9.97 -1.14 2.56
C LYS A 3 10.82 -2.03 1.63
N TYR A 4 10.76 -3.35 1.82
CA TYR A 4 11.50 -4.32 1.00
C TYR A 4 10.98 -4.36 -0.44
N ILE A 5 9.68 -4.19 -0.64
CA ILE A 5 9.02 -4.04 -1.95
C ILE A 5 9.45 -2.72 -2.61
N MET A 6 9.31 -1.60 -1.90
CA MET A 6 9.65 -0.26 -2.42
C MET A 6 11.12 -0.15 -2.86
N LEU A 7 12.02 -0.90 -2.22
CA LEU A 7 13.43 -0.93 -2.61
C LEU A 7 13.70 -1.75 -3.90
N ARG A 8 12.77 -2.60 -4.35
CA ARG A 8 12.95 -3.53 -5.48
C ARG A 8 12.05 -3.25 -6.68
N ILE A 9 10.85 -2.75 -6.46
CA ILE A 9 9.91 -2.42 -7.53
C ILE A 9 10.32 -1.11 -8.20
N ARG A 10 10.45 -1.14 -9.52
CA ARG A 10 10.86 -0.05 -10.39
C ARG A 10 9.98 -0.02 -11.65
N PRO A 11 10.00 1.07 -12.43
CA PRO A 11 9.41 1.07 -13.76
C PRO A 11 9.92 -0.12 -14.59
N GLY A 12 9.03 -0.76 -15.35
CA GLY A 12 9.28 -1.99 -16.09
C GLY A 12 8.96 -3.29 -15.33
N ASN A 13 8.74 -3.24 -14.02
CA ASN A 13 8.20 -4.38 -13.27
C ASN A 13 6.69 -4.52 -13.46
N TYR A 14 6.18 -5.74 -13.35
CA TYR A 14 4.74 -6.00 -13.25
C TYR A 14 4.23 -5.82 -11.82
N GLU A 15 2.98 -5.39 -11.67
CA GLU A 15 2.33 -5.24 -10.37
C GLU A 15 2.34 -6.54 -9.55
N TYR A 16 2.08 -7.71 -10.16
CA TYR A 16 2.11 -9.00 -9.46
C TYR A 16 3.49 -9.34 -8.86
N GLN A 17 4.59 -8.75 -9.36
CA GLN A 17 5.92 -8.99 -8.81
C GLN A 17 6.04 -8.42 -7.39
N ALA A 18 5.32 -7.32 -7.10
CA ALA A 18 5.26 -6.78 -5.74
C ALA A 18 4.58 -7.75 -4.77
N ASP A 19 3.51 -8.42 -5.21
CA ASP A 19 2.84 -9.46 -4.42
C ASP A 19 3.72 -10.69 -4.18
N ALA A 20 4.46 -11.13 -5.21
CA ALA A 20 5.44 -12.21 -5.06
C ALA A 20 6.53 -11.85 -4.04
N ILE A 21 7.09 -10.64 -4.11
CA ILE A 21 8.10 -10.13 -3.16
C ILE A 21 7.53 -10.07 -1.73
N PHE A 22 6.30 -9.59 -1.56
CA PHE A 22 5.65 -9.53 -0.25
C PHE A 22 5.52 -10.92 0.37
N LYS A 23 4.91 -11.85 -0.37
CA LYS A 23 4.70 -13.25 0.04
C LYS A 23 6.01 -13.93 0.40
N HIS A 24 7.03 -13.75 -0.43
CA HIS A 24 8.36 -14.26 -0.15
C HIS A 24 8.93 -13.69 1.15
N PHE A 25 8.92 -12.37 1.34
CA PHE A 25 9.44 -11.74 2.56
C PHE A 25 8.70 -12.24 3.82
N CYS A 26 7.37 -12.31 3.76
CA CYS A 26 6.55 -12.76 4.88
C CYS A 26 6.87 -14.21 5.27
N TYR A 27 7.01 -15.09 4.28
CA TYR A 27 7.29 -16.50 4.51
C TYR A 27 8.74 -16.75 4.92
N PHE A 28 9.69 -16.21 4.16
CA PHE A 28 11.11 -16.48 4.32
C PHE A 28 11.73 -15.74 5.51
N SER A 29 11.34 -14.49 5.74
CA SER A 29 12.01 -13.61 6.73
C SER A 29 11.18 -13.34 7.98
N ALA A 30 9.85 -13.37 7.88
CA ALA A 30 8.96 -12.99 8.99
C ALA A 30 8.23 -14.17 9.65
N GLY A 31 8.45 -15.41 9.19
CA GLY A 31 7.81 -16.61 9.73
C GLY A 31 6.27 -16.64 9.57
N CYS A 32 5.72 -15.81 8.69
CA CYS A 32 4.28 -15.77 8.41
C CYS A 32 3.95 -16.81 7.34
N LYS A 33 2.93 -17.64 7.56
CA LYS A 33 2.54 -18.68 6.58
C LYS A 33 2.01 -18.03 5.30
N LEU A 34 2.29 -18.62 4.14
CA LEU A 34 1.88 -18.06 2.85
C LEU A 34 0.36 -17.83 2.75
N SER A 35 -0.45 -18.78 3.25
CA SER A 35 -1.91 -18.70 3.23
C SER A 35 -2.51 -17.57 4.06
N THR A 36 -1.71 -16.92 4.92
CA THR A 36 -2.15 -15.78 5.72
C THR A 36 -1.80 -14.44 5.10
N CYS A 37 -0.99 -14.43 4.04
CA CYS A 37 -0.51 -13.23 3.37
C CYS A 37 -1.42 -12.86 2.21
N PHE A 38 -1.86 -11.61 2.17
CA PHE A 38 -2.65 -11.05 1.09
C PHE A 38 -2.10 -9.69 0.70
N GLY A 39 -2.23 -9.36 -0.58
CA GLY A 39 -1.51 -8.25 -1.15
C GLY A 39 -2.03 -7.83 -2.50
N ARG A 40 -2.08 -6.53 -2.75
CA ARG A 40 -2.24 -5.96 -4.08
C ARG A 40 -1.27 -4.81 -4.30
N CYS A 41 -0.77 -4.73 -5.51
CA CYS A 41 -0.08 -3.55 -6.03
C CYS A 41 -0.91 -3.03 -7.20
N ALA A 42 -1.31 -1.77 -7.12
CA ALA A 42 -1.95 -1.07 -8.23
C ALA A 42 -1.05 0.09 -8.65
N SER A 43 -0.94 0.34 -9.94
CA SER A 43 -0.09 1.38 -10.52
C SER A 43 -0.85 2.22 -11.53
N GLY A 44 -0.51 3.51 -11.59
CA GLY A 44 -1.11 4.45 -12.53
C GLY A 44 -2.65 4.43 -12.46
N PRO A 45 -3.38 4.25 -13.59
CA PRO A 45 -4.84 4.23 -13.61
C PRO A 45 -5.49 3.14 -12.74
N ASN A 46 -4.79 2.04 -12.45
CA ASN A 46 -5.34 0.97 -11.61
C ASN A 46 -5.49 1.40 -10.14
N THR A 47 -4.80 2.46 -9.71
CA THR A 47 -4.91 2.99 -8.33
C THR A 47 -6.32 3.48 -7.98
N LEU A 48 -7.13 3.84 -8.98
CA LEU A 48 -8.52 4.28 -8.81
C LEU A 48 -9.51 3.12 -8.59
N LYS A 49 -9.08 1.88 -8.82
CA LYS A 49 -9.93 0.69 -8.67
C LYS A 49 -9.85 0.18 -7.23
N LEU A 50 -10.93 0.36 -6.46
CA LEU A 50 -11.00 -0.05 -5.05
C LEU A 50 -10.80 -1.57 -4.88
N ASN A 51 -11.43 -2.36 -5.75
CA ASN A 51 -11.35 -3.82 -5.74
C ASN A 51 -10.43 -4.36 -6.84
N TYR A 52 -9.28 -3.70 -7.06
CA TYR A 52 -8.29 -4.19 -8.00
C TYR A 52 -7.72 -5.53 -7.54
N SER A 53 -7.91 -6.56 -8.35
CA SER A 53 -7.61 -7.95 -8.04
C SER A 53 -6.90 -8.60 -9.24
N PRO A 54 -6.44 -9.86 -9.12
CA PRO A 54 -5.74 -10.56 -10.19
C PRO A 54 -6.40 -10.37 -11.57
N PRO A 55 -5.60 -10.25 -12.64
CA PRO A 55 -4.22 -10.76 -12.74
C PRO A 55 -3.10 -9.82 -12.26
N MET A 56 -3.35 -8.52 -12.02
CA MET A 56 -2.30 -7.54 -11.66
C MET A 56 -1.10 -7.57 -12.62
N ASP A 57 -1.39 -7.62 -13.92
CA ASP A 57 -0.45 -7.83 -15.02
C ASP A 57 -0.07 -6.54 -15.76
N ARG A 58 -0.41 -5.37 -15.20
CA ARG A 58 0.07 -4.10 -15.76
C ARG A 58 1.55 -3.91 -15.45
N ILE A 59 2.30 -3.45 -16.45
CA ILE A 59 3.67 -2.96 -16.27
C ILE A 59 3.62 -1.59 -15.59
N ILE A 60 4.38 -1.44 -14.52
CA ILE A 60 4.54 -0.19 -13.81
C ILE A 60 5.38 0.75 -14.67
N GLU A 61 4.87 1.94 -14.97
CA GLU A 61 5.55 2.91 -15.82
C GLU A 61 6.29 3.97 -15.00
N SER A 62 7.26 4.62 -15.62
CA SER A 62 7.93 5.77 -14.99
C SER A 62 6.94 6.92 -14.84
N GLY A 63 6.94 7.55 -13.66
CA GLY A 63 5.98 8.59 -13.31
C GLY A 63 4.67 8.09 -12.73
N ASP A 64 4.40 6.78 -12.71
CA ASP A 64 3.23 6.24 -12.02
C ASP A 64 3.33 6.40 -10.49
N LEU A 65 2.18 6.58 -9.85
CA LEU A 65 2.02 6.23 -8.44
C LEU A 65 1.71 4.74 -8.31
N CYS A 66 2.32 4.10 -7.31
CA CYS A 66 2.02 2.76 -6.87
C CYS A 66 1.28 2.80 -5.53
N VAL A 67 0.16 2.10 -5.43
CA VAL A 67 -0.60 1.85 -4.21
C VAL A 67 -0.40 0.39 -3.81
N LEU A 68 0.28 0.19 -2.69
CA LEU A 68 0.52 -1.11 -2.08
C LEU A 68 -0.48 -1.31 -0.95
N GLU A 69 -1.35 -2.31 -1.05
CA GLU A 69 -2.18 -2.75 0.07
C GLU A 69 -1.82 -4.17 0.45
N PHE A 70 -1.17 -4.31 1.60
CA PHE A 70 -0.62 -5.58 2.03
C PHE A 70 -0.95 -5.86 3.48
N GLY A 71 -1.14 -7.14 3.77
CA GLY A 71 -1.45 -7.61 5.09
C GLY A 71 -1.07 -9.06 5.27
N THR A 72 -0.86 -9.45 6.53
CA THR A 72 -0.63 -10.83 6.89
C THR A 72 -1.29 -11.15 8.22
N LYS A 73 -1.56 -12.43 8.47
CA LYS A 73 -1.94 -12.93 9.79
C LYS A 73 -0.78 -13.65 10.45
N TYR A 74 -0.56 -13.35 11.72
CA TYR A 74 0.49 -13.93 12.54
C TYR A 74 -0.05 -14.18 13.96
N CYS A 75 0.06 -15.42 14.44
CA CYS A 75 -0.39 -15.82 15.79
C CYS A 75 -1.82 -15.37 16.15
N GLY A 76 -2.75 -15.39 15.20
CA GLY A 76 -4.14 -14.97 15.40
C GLY A 76 -4.41 -13.47 15.19
N TYR A 77 -3.38 -12.64 15.07
CA TYR A 77 -3.51 -11.21 14.78
C TYR A 77 -3.43 -10.95 13.28
N ALA A 78 -4.20 -9.97 12.80
CA ALA A 78 -4.17 -9.52 11.41
C ALA A 78 -3.51 -8.14 11.32
N SER A 79 -2.72 -7.94 10.26
CA SER A 79 -2.16 -6.65 9.88
C SER A 79 -2.68 -6.27 8.49
N LYS A 80 -2.88 -4.97 8.26
CA LYS A 80 -3.15 -4.40 6.94
C LYS A 80 -2.57 -2.99 6.89
N ALA A 81 -1.82 -2.68 5.85
CA ALA A 81 -1.26 -1.37 5.62
C ALA A 81 -1.39 -1.00 4.15
N THR A 82 -1.72 0.28 3.91
CA THR A 82 -1.78 0.87 2.58
C THR A 82 -0.69 1.93 2.47
N VAL A 83 0.16 1.84 1.45
CA VAL A 83 1.25 2.79 1.19
C VAL A 83 1.22 3.22 -0.27
N THR A 84 1.25 4.53 -0.50
CA THR A 84 1.35 5.14 -1.83
C THR A 84 2.72 5.75 -2.02
N TYR A 85 3.37 5.49 -3.16
CA TYR A 85 4.70 6.02 -3.48
C TYR A 85 4.91 6.16 -5.00
N PRO A 86 5.79 7.06 -5.46
CA PRO A 86 6.12 7.19 -6.87
C PRO A 86 7.02 6.03 -7.32
N ALA A 87 6.68 5.38 -8.43
CA ALA A 87 7.39 4.22 -8.95
C ALA A 87 8.87 4.52 -9.26
N ASN A 88 9.15 5.72 -9.76
CA ASN A 88 10.50 6.21 -10.08
C ASN A 88 11.23 6.84 -8.88
N GLY A 89 10.60 6.88 -7.69
CA GLY A 89 11.20 7.44 -6.47
C GLY A 89 10.99 8.94 -6.26
N GLU A 90 10.42 9.67 -7.23
CA GLU A 90 10.21 11.11 -7.14
C GLU A 90 8.75 11.48 -7.41
N PHE A 91 8.13 12.20 -6.46
CA PHE A 91 6.79 12.72 -6.65
C PHE A 91 6.81 13.90 -7.62
N THR A 92 5.89 13.91 -8.59
CA THR A 92 5.59 15.15 -9.32
C THR A 92 4.93 16.17 -8.39
N LEU A 93 4.87 17.43 -8.82
CA LEU A 93 4.22 18.49 -8.05
C LEU A 93 2.76 18.14 -7.71
N GLU A 94 2.00 17.68 -8.70
CA GLU A 94 0.59 17.30 -8.56
C GLU A 94 0.42 16.09 -7.63
N GLN A 95 1.22 15.04 -7.82
CA GLN A 95 1.19 13.87 -6.94
C GLN A 95 1.52 14.24 -5.49
N LYS A 96 2.50 15.12 -5.28
CA LYS A 96 2.90 15.59 -3.95
C LYS A 96 1.80 16.42 -3.29
N GLN A 97 1.08 17.24 -4.04
CA GLN A 97 -0.05 18.02 -3.52
C GLN A 97 -1.16 17.10 -3.01
N ILE A 98 -1.59 16.12 -3.82
CA ILE A 98 -2.62 15.16 -3.43
C ILE A 98 -2.14 14.30 -2.25
N TYR A 99 -0.92 13.78 -2.32
CA TYR A 99 -0.33 12.98 -1.24
C TYR A 99 -0.31 13.75 0.08
N LYS A 100 0.10 15.02 0.07
CA LYS A 100 0.12 15.86 1.28
C LYS A 100 -1.28 16.13 1.83
N ALA A 101 -2.28 16.33 0.98
CA ALA A 101 -3.66 16.50 1.43
C ALA A 101 -4.14 15.27 2.21
N VAL A 102 -3.96 14.07 1.64
CA VAL A 102 -4.32 12.80 2.30
C VAL A 102 -3.49 12.57 3.57
N LEU A 103 -2.19 12.86 3.52
CA LEU A 103 -1.29 12.74 4.67
C LEU A 103 -1.74 13.63 5.84
N THR A 104 -2.15 14.86 5.54
CA THR A 104 -2.63 15.83 6.54
C THR A 104 -3.89 15.34 7.23
N VAL A 105 -4.86 14.84 6.46
CA VAL A 105 -6.10 14.26 7.00
C VAL A 105 -5.78 13.03 7.86
N ARG A 106 -4.95 12.10 7.38
CA ARG A 106 -4.51 10.93 8.14
C ARG A 106 -3.90 11.32 9.49
N ASP A 107 -2.97 12.26 9.48
CA ASP A 107 -2.27 12.69 10.69
C ASP A 107 -3.20 13.42 11.66
N LYS A 108 -4.15 14.20 11.13
CA LYS A 108 -5.19 14.83 11.92
C LYS A 108 -6.08 13.80 12.60
N VAL A 109 -6.59 12.81 11.86
CA VAL A 109 -7.42 11.73 12.40
C VAL A 109 -6.66 10.97 13.49
N LEU A 110 -5.40 10.59 13.24
CA LEU A 110 -4.57 9.90 14.25
C LEU A 110 -4.36 10.73 15.52
N SER A 111 -4.26 12.06 15.41
CA SER A 111 -4.09 12.94 16.58
C SER A 111 -5.34 13.06 17.47
N ILE A 112 -6.52 12.75 16.93
CA ILE A 112 -7.80 12.89 17.66
C ILE A 112 -8.38 11.55 18.13
N VAL A 113 -7.86 10.42 17.63
CA VAL A 113 -8.29 9.09 18.09
C VAL A 113 -7.96 8.92 19.56
N LYS A 114 -9.00 8.72 20.37
CA LYS A 114 -8.94 8.45 21.81
C LYS A 114 -10.24 7.80 22.27
N ASP A 115 -10.24 7.33 23.51
CA ASP A 115 -11.46 6.80 24.14
C ASP A 115 -12.60 7.84 24.12
N GLY A 116 -13.82 7.36 23.89
CA GLY A 116 -15.02 8.19 23.76
C GLY A 116 -15.24 8.90 22.41
N VAL A 117 -14.31 8.83 21.45
CA VAL A 117 -14.51 9.36 20.09
C VAL A 117 -15.01 8.27 19.16
N SER A 118 -16.13 8.51 18.47
CA SER A 118 -16.73 7.56 17.54
C SER A 118 -16.07 7.59 16.16
N CYS A 119 -16.10 6.47 15.44
CA CYS A 119 -15.60 6.42 14.05
C CYS A 119 -16.35 7.38 13.11
N MET A 120 -17.63 7.67 13.38
CA MET A 120 -18.42 8.61 12.57
C MET A 120 -17.92 10.04 12.71
N GLU A 121 -17.51 10.44 13.92
CA GLU A 121 -16.92 11.76 14.15
C GLU A 121 -15.56 11.91 13.45
N LEU A 122 -14.79 10.83 13.37
CA LEU A 122 -13.50 10.82 12.66
C LEU A 122 -13.67 11.03 11.15
N GLN A 123 -14.80 10.64 10.55
CA GLN A 123 -15.07 10.80 9.11
C GLN A 123 -15.36 12.25 8.69
N LEU A 124 -15.58 13.15 9.64
CA LEU A 124 -15.87 14.57 9.35
C LEU A 124 -14.59 15.40 9.08
N TYR A 125 -13.41 14.81 9.26
CA TYR A 125 -12.10 15.41 9.03
C TYR A 125 -11.45 14.85 7.77
#